data_AF-A0A4R8QS59-F1
#
_entry.id   AF-A0A4R8QS59-F1
#
_cell.length_a   1.000
_cell.length_b   1.000
_cell.length_c   1.000
_cell.angle_alpha   90.00
_cell.angle_beta   90.00
_cell.angle_gamma   90.00
#
_symmetry.space_group_name_H-M   'P 1'
#
loop_
_entity.id
_entity.type
_entity.pdbx_description
1 polymer ?
#
loop_
_entity_poly.entity_id
_entity_poly.type
_entity_poly.pdbx_seq_one_letter_code
_entity_poly.pdbx_strand_id
1 'polypeptide(L)'
;MAPSKLMTGDNLNDVLDAISGGTLKERTAGLDQLTVWLDKKGKSTLAALGDKNYHRIFEHLFRCALAEKQSYYGGKKTTAAAAATRLSKCAEALRLALNHGAAKLKRKTVVAVIDHVTQTLPAPDGEYVEPLLKDYVKSLSGLLNHQSNAEYLATALGANAWLSCLDFCIDAIASYVDSTERDASIPI
;
A
#
# COMPACT_ATOMS: atom_id res chain seq x y z
N MET A 1 -18.41 -11.03 17.38
CA MET A 1 -17.74 -9.86 16.77
C MET A 1 -18.12 -8.66 17.62
N ALA A 2 -17.18 -8.04 18.32
CA ALA A 2 -17.47 -6.82 19.07
C ALA A 2 -17.88 -5.70 18.07
N PRO A 3 -18.83 -4.81 18.41
CA PRO A 3 -19.23 -3.74 17.52
C PRO A 3 -18.02 -2.83 17.23
N SER A 4 -17.70 -2.66 15.94
CA SER A 4 -16.65 -1.76 15.50
C SER A 4 -17.02 -0.33 15.90
N LYS A 5 -16.17 0.34 16.69
CA LYS A 5 -16.37 1.75 17.04
C LYS A 5 -16.40 2.60 15.75
N LEU A 6 -17.31 3.57 15.69
CA LEU A 6 -17.34 4.56 14.61
C LEU A 6 -16.03 5.36 14.60
N MET A 7 -15.51 5.65 13.40
CA MET A 7 -14.30 6.46 13.24
C MET A 7 -14.56 7.91 13.68
N THR A 8 -13.67 8.47 14.49
CA THR A 8 -13.58 9.88 14.93
C THR A 8 -12.13 10.36 14.74
N GLY A 9 -11.88 11.67 14.86
CA GLY A 9 -10.52 12.20 14.68
C GLY A 9 -9.51 11.65 15.70
N ASP A 10 -9.89 11.62 16.98
CA ASP A 10 -9.01 11.16 18.05
C ASP A 10 -8.73 9.66 17.94
N ASN A 11 -9.78 8.85 17.70
CA ASN A 11 -9.59 7.41 17.59
C ASN A 11 -8.85 6.99 16.30
N LEU A 12 -8.89 7.83 15.25
CA LEU A 12 -8.07 7.60 14.06
C LEU A 12 -6.59 7.74 14.39
N ASN A 13 -6.20 8.79 15.12
CA ASN A 13 -4.81 9.01 15.47
C ASN A 13 -4.26 7.88 16.35
N ASP A 14 -5.02 7.43 17.35
CA ASP A 14 -4.64 6.31 18.20
C ASP A 14 -4.40 5.02 17.40
N VAL A 15 -5.27 4.74 16.42
CA VAL A 15 -5.15 3.58 15.53
C VAL A 15 -3.90 3.70 14.64
N LEU A 16 -3.63 4.88 14.10
CA LEU A 16 -2.44 5.12 13.27
C LEU A 16 -1.14 4.99 14.07
N ASP A 17 -1.11 5.52 15.29
CA ASP A 17 0.05 5.43 16.18
C ASP A 17 0.31 3.96 16.59
N ALA A 18 -0.76 3.19 16.85
CA ALA A 18 -0.67 1.75 17.09
C ALA A 18 -0.10 0.98 15.89
N ILE A 19 -0.43 1.37 14.65
CA ILE A 19 0.08 0.75 13.42
C ILE A 19 1.60 0.95 13.29
N SER A 20 2.08 2.19 13.40
CA SER A 20 3.50 2.49 13.13
C SER A 20 4.42 2.30 14.34
N GLY A 21 3.92 2.49 15.56
CA GLY A 21 4.74 2.56 16.78
C GLY A 21 4.35 1.56 17.88
N GLY A 22 3.20 0.90 17.75
CA GLY A 22 2.73 -0.08 18.73
C GLY A 22 3.47 -1.42 18.67
N THR A 23 3.12 -2.28 19.63
CA THR A 23 3.52 -3.70 19.65
C THR A 23 2.94 -4.45 18.45
N LEU A 24 3.46 -5.65 18.17
CA LEU A 24 2.96 -6.50 17.06
C LEU A 24 1.44 -6.79 17.15
N LYS A 25 0.92 -6.92 18.38
CA LYS A 25 -0.50 -7.15 18.63
C LYS A 25 -1.32 -5.90 18.34
N GLU A 26 -0.89 -4.74 18.84
CA GLU A 26 -1.55 -3.45 18.61
C GLU A 26 -1.54 -3.07 17.14
N ARG A 27 -0.41 -3.26 16.45
CA ARG A 27 -0.28 -3.05 15.01
C ARG A 27 -1.28 -3.89 14.22
N THR A 28 -1.40 -5.18 14.53
CA THR A 28 -2.34 -6.06 13.85
C THR A 28 -3.78 -5.60 14.08
N ALA A 29 -4.14 -5.28 15.32
CA ALA A 29 -5.46 -4.79 15.67
C ALA A 29 -5.78 -3.44 14.99
N GLY A 30 -4.80 -2.54 14.93
CA GLY A 30 -4.91 -1.25 14.27
C GLY A 30 -5.13 -1.39 12.76
N LEU A 31 -4.39 -2.28 12.09
CA LEU A 31 -4.58 -2.58 10.67
C LEU A 31 -5.97 -3.16 10.40
N ASP A 32 -6.45 -4.09 11.23
CA ASP A 32 -7.79 -4.67 11.11
C ASP A 32 -8.88 -3.60 11.28
N GLN A 33 -8.73 -2.74 12.29
CA GLN A 33 -9.67 -1.66 12.55
C GLN A 33 -9.69 -0.62 11.43
N LEU A 34 -8.52 -0.21 10.93
CA LEU A 34 -8.40 0.73 9.82
C LEU A 34 -9.04 0.15 8.55
N THR A 35 -8.79 -1.13 8.24
CA THR A 35 -9.40 -1.82 7.09
C THR A 35 -10.92 -1.82 7.18
N VAL A 36 -11.48 -2.11 8.37
CA VAL A 36 -12.94 -2.07 8.60
C VAL A 36 -13.51 -0.66 8.40
N TRP A 37 -12.78 0.39 8.83
CA TRP A 37 -13.20 1.77 8.62
C TRP A 37 -13.12 2.21 7.16
N LEU A 38 -12.12 1.71 6.43
CA LEU A 38 -11.94 2.02 5.02
C LEU A 38 -12.91 1.22 4.14
N ASP A 39 -13.40 0.05 4.56
CA ASP A 39 -14.39 -0.71 3.79
C ASP A 39 -15.79 -0.04 3.79
N LYS A 40 -16.67 -0.47 2.89
CA LYS A 40 -17.96 0.13 2.46
C LYS A 40 -18.89 0.67 3.58
N LYS A 41 -18.70 0.30 4.84
CA LYS A 41 -19.43 0.80 6.01
C LYS A 41 -18.96 2.18 6.52
N GLY A 42 -17.80 2.69 6.08
CA GLY A 42 -17.24 3.97 6.54
C GLY A 42 -17.57 5.21 5.69
N LYS A 43 -18.38 5.09 4.63
CA LYS A 43 -18.56 6.13 3.60
C LYS A 43 -18.85 7.53 4.13
N SER A 44 -19.66 7.67 5.19
CA SER A 44 -20.01 8.99 5.75
C SER A 44 -18.84 9.66 6.45
N THR A 45 -18.05 8.94 7.25
CA THR A 45 -16.88 9.51 7.93
C THR A 45 -15.70 9.70 6.97
N LEU A 46 -15.53 8.81 5.99
CA LEU A 46 -14.50 8.95 4.94
C LEU A 46 -14.78 10.14 4.01
N ALA A 47 -16.05 10.53 3.83
CA ALA A 47 -16.42 11.70 3.05
C ALA A 47 -15.82 13.00 3.64
N ALA A 48 -15.66 13.08 4.97
CA ALA A 48 -15.07 14.23 5.66
C ALA A 48 -13.54 14.27 5.61
N LEU A 49 -12.86 13.19 5.22
CA LEU A 49 -11.40 13.17 5.13
C LEU A 49 -10.93 13.97 3.90
N GLY A 50 -9.93 14.83 4.10
CA GLY A 50 -9.20 15.51 3.01
C GLY A 50 -7.78 14.97 2.85
N ASP A 51 -7.04 15.50 1.87
CA ASP A 51 -5.67 15.09 1.52
C ASP A 51 -4.73 14.92 2.73
N LYS A 52 -4.71 15.88 3.66
CA LYS A 52 -3.83 15.82 4.85
C LYS A 52 -4.08 14.58 5.71
N ASN A 53 -5.33 14.15 5.84
CA ASN A 53 -5.68 12.96 6.62
C ASN A 53 -5.24 11.69 5.88
N TYR A 54 -5.47 11.63 4.56
CA TYR A 54 -4.99 10.52 3.74
C TYR A 54 -3.46 10.42 3.73
N HIS A 55 -2.77 11.56 3.59
CA HIS A 55 -1.32 11.61 3.65
C HIS A 55 -0.80 11.02 4.97
N ARG A 56 -1.41 11.41 6.11
CA ARG A 56 -1.07 10.83 7.42
C ARG A 56 -1.33 9.32 7.44
N ILE A 57 -2.50 8.86 7.01
CA ILE A 57 -2.80 7.42 6.93
C ILE A 57 -1.71 6.69 6.15
N PHE A 58 -1.33 7.21 4.97
CA PHE A 58 -0.29 6.61 4.15
C PHE A 58 1.08 6.60 4.82
N GLU A 59 1.52 7.68 5.47
CA GLU A 59 2.81 7.70 6.18
C GLU A 59 2.91 6.62 7.26
N HIS A 60 1.85 6.40 8.03
CA HIS A 60 1.82 5.34 9.05
C HIS A 60 1.84 3.95 8.42
N LEU A 61 1.12 3.75 7.30
CA LEU A 61 1.16 2.50 6.53
C LEU A 61 2.53 2.26 5.89
N PHE A 62 3.21 3.29 5.39
CA PHE A 62 4.55 3.18 4.80
C PHE A 62 5.55 2.70 5.85
N ARG A 63 5.55 3.33 7.03
CA ARG A 63 6.41 2.93 8.16
C ARG A 63 6.13 1.49 8.58
N CYS A 64 4.86 1.10 8.67
CA CYS A 64 4.47 -0.28 8.97
C CYS A 64 5.00 -1.26 7.91
N ALA A 65 4.81 -0.97 6.62
CA ALA A 65 5.27 -1.83 5.53
C ALA A 65 6.79 -2.02 5.56
N LEU A 66 7.57 -0.95 5.80
CA LEU A 66 9.03 -1.04 5.90
C LEU A 66 9.48 -1.90 7.11
N ALA A 67 8.88 -1.70 8.28
CA ALA A 67 9.22 -2.46 9.48
C ALA A 67 8.85 -3.95 9.36
N GLU A 68 7.69 -4.25 8.76
CA GLU A 68 7.27 -5.63 8.52
C GLU A 68 8.06 -6.29 7.40
N LYS A 69 8.48 -5.55 6.36
CA LYS A 69 9.36 -6.06 5.30
C LYS A 69 10.72 -6.48 5.88
N GLN A 70 11.30 -5.68 6.77
CA GLN A 70 12.51 -6.05 7.50
C GLN A 70 12.31 -7.32 8.33
N SER A 71 11.17 -7.44 9.01
CA SER A 71 10.83 -8.64 9.81
C SER A 71 10.59 -9.88 8.97
N TYR A 72 10.04 -9.70 7.76
CA TYR A 72 9.78 -10.77 6.80
C TYR A 72 11.06 -11.38 6.26
N TYR A 73 12.05 -10.56 5.85
CA TYR A 73 13.33 -11.05 5.33
C TYR A 73 14.37 -11.38 6.41
N GLY A 74 14.33 -10.70 7.57
CA GLY A 74 15.31 -10.89 8.65
C GLY A 74 14.88 -11.88 9.75
N GLY A 75 13.61 -12.33 9.73
CA GLY A 75 13.04 -13.17 10.78
C GLY A 75 13.26 -14.67 10.61
N LYS A 76 13.14 -15.42 11.71
CA LYS A 76 12.98 -16.88 11.66
C LYS A 76 11.65 -17.23 10.97
N LYS A 77 11.52 -18.46 10.44
CA LYS A 77 10.34 -18.93 9.67
C LYS A 77 8.97 -18.51 10.24
N THR A 78 8.76 -18.68 11.55
CA THR A 78 7.49 -18.30 12.21
C THR A 78 7.28 -16.78 12.28
N THR A 79 8.34 -16.02 12.55
CA THR A 79 8.33 -14.56 12.54
C THR A 79 8.05 -14.02 11.14
N ALA A 80 8.69 -14.61 10.12
CA ALA A 80 8.49 -14.23 8.72
C ALA A 80 7.04 -14.47 8.27
N ALA A 81 6.46 -15.63 8.59
CA ALA A 81 5.05 -15.92 8.27
C ALA A 81 4.08 -14.92 8.95
N ALA A 82 4.35 -14.56 10.21
CA ALA A 82 3.53 -13.56 10.90
C ALA A 82 3.69 -12.15 10.30
N ALA A 83 4.91 -11.79 9.87
CA ALA A 83 5.18 -10.54 9.17
C ALA A 83 4.50 -10.49 7.79
N ALA A 84 4.49 -11.61 7.06
CA ALA A 84 3.78 -11.74 5.79
C ALA A 84 2.29 -11.39 5.94
N THR A 85 1.62 -11.97 6.95
CA THR A 85 0.22 -11.64 7.24
C THR A 85 0.00 -10.16 7.52
N ARG A 86 0.91 -9.52 8.27
CA ARG A 86 0.81 -8.07 8.55
C ARG A 86 1.09 -7.21 7.32
N LEU A 87 2.04 -7.62 6.46
CA LEU A 87 2.29 -6.97 5.17
C LEU A 87 1.05 -6.99 4.28
N SER A 88 0.38 -8.14 4.14
CA SER A 88 -0.84 -8.24 3.34
C SER A 88 -1.96 -7.35 3.87
N LYS A 89 -2.18 -7.31 5.19
CA LYS A 89 -3.15 -6.40 5.82
C LYS A 89 -2.80 -4.93 5.59
N CYS A 90 -1.51 -4.59 5.69
CA CYS A 90 -1.02 -3.24 5.43
C CYS A 90 -1.25 -2.82 3.96
N ALA A 91 -0.98 -3.74 3.03
CA ALA A 91 -1.21 -3.51 1.60
C ALA A 91 -2.69 -3.35 1.26
N GLU A 92 -3.55 -4.17 1.86
CA GLU A 92 -5.01 -4.03 1.72
C GLU A 92 -5.50 -2.68 2.23
N ALA A 93 -5.07 -2.27 3.44
CA ALA A 93 -5.44 -0.97 4.01
C ALA A 93 -5.00 0.20 3.12
N LEU A 94 -3.77 0.14 2.57
CA LEU A 94 -3.27 1.14 1.62
C LEU A 94 -4.16 1.21 0.38
N ARG A 95 -4.50 0.06 -0.21
CA ARG A 95 -5.37 0.00 -1.39
C ARG A 95 -6.74 0.59 -1.12
N LEU A 96 -7.36 0.24 0.00
CA LEU A 96 -8.68 0.77 0.36
C LEU A 96 -8.63 2.28 0.58
N ALA A 97 -7.61 2.78 1.30
CA ALA A 97 -7.42 4.21 1.51
C ALA A 97 -7.25 4.96 0.18
N LEU A 98 -6.48 4.40 -0.77
CA LEU A 98 -6.34 4.97 -2.11
C LEU A 98 -7.67 5.00 -2.86
N ASN A 99 -8.38 3.88 -2.94
CA ASN A 99 -9.64 3.79 -3.68
C ASN A 99 -10.69 4.79 -3.16
N HIS A 100 -10.68 5.08 -1.86
CA HIS A 100 -11.57 6.08 -1.27
C HIS A 100 -11.05 7.51 -1.41
N GLY A 101 -9.75 7.71 -1.31
CA GLY A 101 -9.12 9.03 -1.27
C GLY A 101 -8.69 9.59 -2.62
N ALA A 102 -8.63 8.78 -3.68
CA ALA A 102 -7.90 9.10 -4.91
C ALA A 102 -8.30 10.44 -5.56
N ALA A 103 -9.60 10.79 -5.56
CA ALA A 103 -10.09 12.07 -6.08
C ALA A 103 -9.75 13.29 -5.20
N LYS A 104 -9.33 13.06 -3.95
CA LYS A 104 -9.01 14.08 -2.94
C LYS A 104 -7.52 14.26 -2.73
N LEU A 105 -6.69 13.40 -3.31
CA LEU A 105 -5.24 13.44 -3.09
C LEU A 105 -4.63 14.62 -3.85
N LYS A 106 -3.69 15.29 -3.21
CA LYS A 106 -2.84 16.30 -3.86
C LYS A 106 -1.56 15.66 -4.37
N ARG A 107 -0.91 16.36 -5.30
CA ARG A 107 0.32 15.93 -5.97
C ARG A 107 1.35 15.29 -5.04
N LYS A 108 1.69 15.93 -3.91
CA LYS A 108 2.72 15.41 -2.99
C LYS A 108 2.34 14.04 -2.42
N THR A 109 1.07 13.83 -2.10
CA THR A 109 0.56 12.56 -1.59
C THR A 109 0.58 11.47 -2.67
N VAL A 110 0.18 11.82 -3.90
CA VAL A 110 0.24 10.91 -5.06
C VAL A 110 1.68 10.45 -5.32
N VAL A 111 2.63 11.39 -5.38
CA VAL A 111 4.06 11.10 -5.57
C VAL A 111 4.59 10.21 -4.43
N ALA A 112 4.30 10.54 -3.18
CA ALA A 112 4.76 9.75 -2.03
C ALA A 112 4.25 8.30 -2.07
N VAL A 113 3.00 8.08 -2.52
CA VAL A 113 2.45 6.73 -2.70
C VAL A 113 3.20 5.97 -3.80
N ILE A 114 3.43 6.60 -4.96
CA ILE A 114 4.13 5.97 -6.08
C ILE A 114 5.57 5.62 -5.68
N ASP A 115 6.29 6.56 -5.10
CA ASP A 115 7.66 6.36 -4.62
C ASP A 115 7.70 5.20 -3.61
N HIS A 116 6.80 5.21 -2.63
CA HIS A 116 6.72 4.13 -1.64
C HIS A 116 6.48 2.77 -2.28
N VAL A 117 5.50 2.65 -3.17
CA VAL A 117 5.16 1.36 -3.80
C VAL A 117 6.31 0.86 -4.68
N THR A 118 6.85 1.71 -5.55
CA THR A 118 7.92 1.35 -6.49
C THR A 118 9.24 1.02 -5.80
N GLN A 119 9.52 1.63 -4.63
CA GLN A 119 10.72 1.33 -3.84
C GLN A 119 10.54 0.15 -2.88
N THR A 120 9.30 -0.10 -2.42
CA THR A 120 9.04 -1.14 -1.39
C THR A 120 8.67 -2.48 -2.00
N LEU A 121 8.03 -2.52 -3.17
CA LEU A 121 7.57 -3.76 -3.77
C LEU A 121 8.70 -4.66 -4.31
N PRO A 122 9.79 -4.14 -4.91
CA PRO A 122 10.94 -4.96 -5.29
C PRO A 122 11.59 -5.61 -4.08
N ALA A 123 11.90 -6.90 -4.19
CA ALA A 123 12.61 -7.67 -3.20
C ALA A 123 14.12 -7.63 -3.45
N PRO A 124 14.97 -7.88 -2.43
CA PRO A 124 16.43 -7.83 -2.59
C PRO A 124 17.01 -8.89 -3.54
N ASP A 125 16.27 -9.96 -3.81
CA ASP A 125 16.62 -11.06 -4.70
C ASP A 125 16.23 -10.81 -6.16
N GLY A 126 15.67 -9.63 -6.47
CA GLY A 126 15.19 -9.28 -7.81
C GLY A 126 13.75 -9.72 -8.10
N GLU A 127 13.13 -10.45 -7.18
CA GLU A 127 11.70 -10.80 -7.24
C GLU A 127 10.83 -9.68 -6.63
N TYR A 128 9.56 -9.96 -6.37
CA TYR A 128 8.66 -9.07 -5.66
C TYR A 128 8.32 -9.58 -4.26
N VAL A 129 8.03 -8.65 -3.34
CA VAL A 129 7.54 -8.97 -2.00
C VAL A 129 6.11 -9.52 -2.11
N GLU A 130 5.99 -10.85 -2.18
CA GLU A 130 4.72 -11.58 -2.43
C GLU A 130 3.54 -11.10 -1.57
N PRO A 131 3.68 -10.86 -0.25
CA PRO A 131 2.57 -10.39 0.58
C PRO A 131 2.02 -9.00 0.20
N LEU A 132 2.81 -8.16 -0.49
CA LEU A 132 2.44 -6.80 -0.90
C LEU A 132 1.92 -6.75 -2.35
N LEU A 133 2.42 -7.65 -3.20
CA LEU A 133 2.32 -7.58 -4.66
C LEU A 133 0.90 -7.28 -5.16
N LYS A 134 -0.06 -8.12 -4.79
CA LYS A 134 -1.44 -8.03 -5.31
C LYS A 134 -2.08 -6.67 -5.02
N ASP A 135 -2.01 -6.20 -3.78
CA ASP A 135 -2.72 -4.99 -3.37
C ASP A 135 -1.95 -3.72 -3.75
N TYR A 136 -0.62 -3.76 -3.82
CA TYR A 136 0.19 -2.63 -4.30
C TYR A 136 0.00 -2.39 -5.80
N VAL A 137 0.02 -3.45 -6.63
CA VAL A 137 -0.26 -3.34 -8.07
C VAL A 137 -1.66 -2.79 -8.31
N LYS A 138 -2.66 -3.28 -7.58
CA LYS A 138 -4.03 -2.74 -7.65
C LYS A 138 -4.13 -1.29 -7.18
N SER A 139 -3.32 -0.89 -6.21
CA SER A 139 -3.27 0.50 -5.74
C SER A 139 -2.72 1.44 -6.82
N LEU A 140 -1.63 1.06 -7.49
CA LEU A 140 -1.10 1.82 -8.63
C LEU A 140 -2.15 1.91 -9.74
N SER A 141 -2.73 0.79 -10.16
CA SER A 141 -3.78 0.77 -11.19
C SER A 141 -4.96 1.68 -10.81
N GLY A 142 -5.44 1.62 -9.57
CA GLY A 142 -6.52 2.48 -9.09
C GLY A 142 -6.14 3.97 -9.09
N LEU A 143 -4.93 4.30 -8.67
CA LEU A 143 -4.41 5.67 -8.67
C LEU A 143 -4.34 6.26 -10.08
N LEU A 144 -3.82 5.48 -11.03
CA LEU A 144 -3.60 5.87 -12.42
C LEU A 144 -4.90 5.96 -13.23
N ASN A 145 -5.92 5.18 -12.86
CA ASN A 145 -7.22 5.23 -13.51
C ASN A 145 -8.01 6.52 -13.19
N HIS A 146 -7.58 7.30 -12.20
CA HIS A 146 -8.12 8.62 -11.96
C HIS A 146 -7.43 9.66 -12.86
N GLN A 147 -8.16 10.16 -13.85
CA GLN A 147 -7.67 11.08 -14.87
C GLN A 147 -6.89 12.27 -14.29
N SER A 148 -7.39 12.90 -13.23
CA SER A 148 -6.71 14.01 -12.57
C SER A 148 -5.30 13.64 -12.10
N ASN A 149 -5.13 12.44 -11.55
CA ASN A 149 -3.82 11.98 -11.05
C ASN A 149 -2.85 11.70 -12.20
N ALA A 150 -3.33 11.07 -13.28
CA ALA A 150 -2.52 10.80 -14.47
C ALA A 150 -2.05 12.11 -15.14
N GLU A 151 -2.96 13.07 -15.32
CA GLU A 151 -2.63 14.39 -15.90
C GLU A 151 -1.60 15.13 -15.04
N TYR A 152 -1.73 15.10 -13.71
CA TYR A 152 -0.75 15.73 -12.83
C TYR A 152 0.63 15.10 -12.94
N LEU A 153 0.72 13.77 -13.03
CA LEU A 153 1.98 13.06 -13.13
C LEU A 153 2.70 13.35 -14.46
N ALA A 154 1.94 13.58 -15.54
CA ALA A 154 2.47 13.98 -16.84
C ALA A 154 3.02 15.43 -16.86
N THR A 155 2.78 16.24 -15.83
CA THR A 155 3.39 17.58 -15.72
C THR A 155 4.85 17.50 -15.28
N ALA A 156 5.65 18.53 -15.59
CA ALA A 156 7.07 18.60 -15.18
C ALA A 156 7.30 18.42 -13.66
N LEU A 157 6.28 18.71 -12.83
CA LEU A 157 6.36 18.58 -11.37
C LEU A 157 6.13 17.15 -10.86
N GLY A 158 5.65 16.24 -11.71
CA GLY A 158 5.42 14.83 -11.42
C GLY A 158 6.23 13.87 -12.29
N ALA A 159 6.94 14.38 -13.31
CA ALA A 159 7.60 13.58 -14.33
C ALA A 159 8.55 12.50 -13.78
N ASN A 160 9.32 12.78 -12.73
CA ASN A 160 10.22 11.77 -12.16
C ASN A 160 9.44 10.60 -11.54
N ALA A 161 8.42 10.88 -10.74
CA ALA A 161 7.58 9.83 -10.16
C ALA A 161 6.80 9.08 -11.23
N TRP A 162 6.40 9.77 -12.30
CA TRP A 162 5.76 9.16 -13.46
C TRP A 162 6.69 8.17 -14.17
N LEU A 163 7.91 8.59 -14.49
CA LEU A 163 8.91 7.73 -15.12
C LEU A 163 9.24 6.53 -14.25
N SER A 164 9.52 6.73 -12.96
CA SER A 164 9.75 5.62 -12.02
C SER A 164 8.58 4.63 -11.96
N CYS A 165 7.34 5.13 -12.04
CA CYS A 165 6.16 4.27 -12.08
C CYS A 165 6.07 3.48 -13.39
N LEU A 166 6.38 4.11 -14.53
CA LEU A 166 6.36 3.45 -15.84
C LEU A 166 7.48 2.41 -15.95
N ASP A 167 8.70 2.76 -15.56
CA ASP A 167 9.86 1.86 -15.54
C ASP A 167 9.54 0.64 -14.68
N PHE A 168 9.02 0.85 -13.47
CA PHE A 168 8.57 -0.23 -12.58
C PHE A 168 7.52 -1.14 -13.24
N CYS A 169 6.51 -0.56 -13.90
CA CYS A 169 5.46 -1.34 -14.57
C CYS A 169 6.01 -2.13 -15.77
N ILE A 170 6.90 -1.53 -16.55
CA ILE A 170 7.54 -2.18 -17.70
C ILE A 170 8.40 -3.34 -17.23
N ASP A 171 9.24 -3.13 -16.21
CA ASP A 171 10.09 -4.17 -15.62
C ASP A 171 9.25 -5.34 -15.08
N ALA A 172 8.12 -5.05 -14.42
CA ALA A 172 7.20 -6.07 -13.92
C ALA A 172 6.57 -6.90 -15.03
N ILE A 173 6.17 -6.26 -16.14
CA ILE A 173 5.61 -6.96 -17.30
C ILE A 173 6.70 -7.78 -17.99
N ALA A 174 7.89 -7.23 -18.18
CA ALA A 174 9.02 -7.93 -18.81
C ALA A 174 9.40 -9.19 -18.01
N SER A 175 9.55 -9.06 -16.70
CA SER A 175 9.84 -10.21 -15.81
C SER A 175 8.76 -11.29 -15.87
N TYR A 176 7.48 -10.88 -15.96
CA TYR A 176 6.37 -11.83 -16.12
C TYR A 176 6.44 -12.56 -17.46
N VAL A 177 6.67 -11.85 -18.57
CA VAL A 177 6.79 -12.43 -19.90
C VAL A 177 7.96 -13.42 -19.96
N ASP A 178 9.15 -13.03 -19.50
CA ASP A 178 10.35 -13.89 -19.48
C ASP A 178 10.13 -15.16 -18.65
N SER A 179 9.35 -15.07 -17.56
CA SER A 179 9.00 -16.22 -16.73
C SER A 179 8.04 -17.18 -17.45
N THR A 180 7.06 -16.65 -18.17
CA THR A 180 6.13 -17.48 -18.96
C THR A 180 6.79 -18.18 -20.15
N GLU A 181 7.77 -17.54 -20.81
CA GLU A 181 8.51 -18.18 -21.92
C GLU A 181 9.43 -19.30 -21.44
N ARG A 182 10.01 -19.16 -20.24
CA ARG A 182 10.81 -20.21 -19.59
C ARG A 182 9.98 -21.44 -19.25
N ASP A 183 8.78 -21.26 -18.67
CA ASP A 183 7.87 -22.36 -18.36
C ASP A 183 7.35 -23.06 -19.63
N ALA A 184 7.11 -22.32 -20.70
CA ALA A 184 6.70 -22.88 -22.00
C ALA A 184 7.81 -23.68 -22.71
N SER A 185 9.08 -23.47 -22.32
CA SER A 185 10.25 -24.09 -22.95
C SER A 185 10.74 -25.37 -22.25
N ILE A 186 10.08 -25.82 -21.17
CA ILE A 186 10.38 -27.11 -20.53
C ILE A 186 9.68 -28.23 -21.32
N PRO A 187 10.40 -29.11 -22.02
CA PRO A 187 9.79 -30.27 -22.66
C PRO A 187 9.39 -31.29 -21.59
N ILE A 188 8.16 -31.82 -21.71
CA ILE A 188 7.62 -32.94 -20.91
C ILE A 188 8.37 -34.23 -21.27
#